data_AF-A0A150G0P6-F1
#
_entry.id   AF-A0A150G0P6-F1
#
_cell.length_a   1.000
_cell.length_b   1.000
_cell.length_c   1.000
_cell.angle_alpha   90.00
_cell.angle_beta   90.00
_cell.angle_gamma   90.00
#
_symmetry.space_group_name_H-M   'P 1'
#
loop_
_entity.id
_entity.type
_entity.pdbx_description
1 polymer ?
#
loop_
_entity_poly.entity_id
_entity_poly.type
_entity_poly.pdbx_seq_one_letter_code
_entity_poly.pdbx_strand_id
1 'polypeptide(L)'
;MVTPQPSSNPAQIATFAQEESDCCLRVVLAAFGGLNLRALKLHAYGAGVEHVTVDRPCRLGAGCCCPLEMTAYQGNQMVGKVEEDCDNCCYGCWECCCLCTCTHKVLVGPSRESLVHKYSLRNYGCCCGRVNNCCGGTCCKQNFFIDIVEPDGKLASVIQQTYGSGGCEDCCRCTFDFNNYVLPFPSNATGIDRAMLITALLSIEYAYHSRTGGENNDS
;
A
#
# COMPACT_ATOMS: atom_id res chain seq x y z
N MET A 1 -19.90 -18.91 40.21
CA MET A 1 -19.50 -17.62 39.60
C MET A 1 -18.76 -17.93 38.32
N VAL A 2 -19.41 -17.72 37.18
CA VAL A 2 -18.79 -17.88 35.87
C VAL A 2 -18.11 -16.56 35.56
N THR A 3 -16.78 -16.52 35.59
CA THR A 3 -16.01 -15.41 35.05
C THR A 3 -16.33 -15.27 33.55
N PRO A 4 -16.76 -14.11 33.07
CA PRO A 4 -16.86 -13.89 31.63
C PRO A 4 -15.45 -13.96 31.05
N GLN A 5 -15.21 -14.90 30.13
CA GLN A 5 -14.04 -14.80 29.26
C GLN A 5 -14.18 -13.53 28.42
N PRO A 6 -13.08 -12.78 28.19
CA PRO A 6 -13.12 -11.66 27.25
C PRO A 6 -13.44 -12.25 25.87
N SER A 7 -14.63 -11.92 25.37
CA SER A 7 -15.03 -12.20 24.00
C SER A 7 -13.94 -11.73 23.06
N SER A 8 -13.46 -12.62 22.19
CA SER A 8 -12.62 -12.28 21.04
C SER A 8 -13.37 -11.25 20.19
N ASN A 9 -13.09 -9.98 20.45
CA ASN A 9 -13.69 -8.87 19.72
C ASN A 9 -13.24 -8.99 18.26
N PRO A 10 -14.16 -8.89 17.29
CA PRO A 10 -13.78 -8.87 15.88
C PRO A 10 -12.80 -7.72 15.71
N ALA A 11 -11.57 -8.05 15.27
CA ALA A 11 -10.42 -7.17 15.27
C ALA A 11 -10.83 -5.73 14.92
N GLN A 12 -10.68 -4.85 15.92
CA GLN A 12 -11.05 -3.44 15.80
C GLN A 12 -10.31 -2.85 14.60
N ILE A 13 -11.06 -2.18 13.73
CA ILE A 13 -10.50 -1.53 12.56
C ILE A 13 -9.47 -0.51 13.07
N ALA A 14 -8.24 -0.57 12.55
CA ALA A 14 -7.24 0.44 12.82
C ALA A 14 -7.82 1.81 12.41
N THR A 15 -7.99 2.69 13.38
CA THR A 15 -8.54 4.04 13.19
C THR A 15 -7.46 5.06 12.89
N PHE A 16 -6.22 4.75 13.27
CA PHE A 16 -5.09 5.65 13.17
C PHE A 16 -3.81 4.84 12.90
N ALA A 17 -2.94 5.36 12.04
CA ALA A 17 -1.61 4.80 11.80
C ALA A 17 -0.56 5.88 11.99
N GLN A 18 0.51 5.58 12.73
CA GLN A 18 1.63 6.47 12.95
C GLN A 18 2.88 5.92 12.26
N GLU A 19 3.51 6.74 11.43
CA GLU A 19 4.80 6.42 10.82
C GLU A 19 5.94 6.79 11.78
N GLU A 20 6.84 5.84 12.04
CA GLU A 20 8.15 6.04 12.66
C GLU A 20 9.23 5.88 11.59
N SER A 21 10.07 6.91 11.41
CA SER A 21 11.22 6.85 10.50
C SER A 21 12.31 7.80 10.96
N ASP A 22 13.56 7.48 10.60
CA ASP A 22 14.72 8.24 11.02
C ASP A 22 14.84 9.58 10.26
N CYS A 23 15.07 10.67 10.99
CA CYS A 23 15.16 12.02 10.44
C CYS A 23 16.38 12.18 9.52
N CYS A 24 17.54 11.65 9.92
CA CYS A 24 18.75 11.73 9.11
C CYS A 24 18.62 10.95 7.81
N LEU A 25 18.02 9.75 7.86
CA LEU A 25 17.69 8.95 6.69
C LEU A 25 16.77 9.73 5.74
N ARG A 26 15.72 10.38 6.26
CA ARG A 26 14.83 11.21 5.44
C ARG A 26 15.56 12.35 4.75
N VAL A 27 16.44 13.08 5.46
CA VAL A 27 17.21 14.19 4.87
C VAL A 27 18.12 13.68 3.76
N VAL A 28 18.84 12.58 4.00
CA VAL A 28 19.75 11.98 3.02
C VAL A 28 18.98 11.51 1.79
N LEU A 29 17.90 10.74 1.99
CA LEU A 29 17.05 10.26 0.90
C LEU A 29 16.39 11.40 0.11
N ALA A 30 15.95 12.47 0.78
CA ALA A 30 15.40 13.64 0.12
C ALA A 30 16.43 14.33 -0.79
N ALA A 31 17.69 14.43 -0.36
CA ALA A 31 18.75 15.11 -1.11
C ALA A 31 19.03 14.50 -2.49
N PHE A 32 18.72 13.21 -2.70
CA PHE A 32 18.87 12.54 -4.01
C PHE A 32 17.54 12.04 -4.61
N GLY A 33 16.39 12.49 -4.07
CA GLY A 33 15.07 12.10 -4.58
C GLY A 33 14.62 10.68 -4.23
N GLY A 34 15.31 10.01 -3.30
CA GLY A 34 15.05 8.62 -2.88
C GLY A 34 14.11 8.46 -1.69
N LEU A 35 13.24 9.42 -1.37
CA LEU A 35 12.33 9.34 -0.20
C LEU A 35 11.44 8.09 -0.19
N ASN A 36 11.11 7.58 -1.38
CA ASN A 36 10.32 6.35 -1.57
C ASN A 36 11.08 5.10 -1.11
N LEU A 37 12.41 5.17 -0.96
CA LEU A 37 13.24 4.05 -0.49
C LEU A 37 13.34 3.98 1.03
N ARG A 38 12.71 4.90 1.78
CA ARG A 38 12.91 4.98 3.23
C ARG A 38 12.46 3.72 3.95
N ALA A 39 13.32 3.21 4.82
CA ALA A 39 12.89 2.27 5.84
C ALA A 39 11.97 3.00 6.83
N LEU A 40 10.88 2.35 7.21
CA LEU A 40 9.91 2.91 8.16
C LEU A 40 9.21 1.81 8.94
N LYS A 41 8.64 2.18 10.08
CA LYS A 41 7.68 1.37 10.82
C LYS A 41 6.34 2.08 10.86
N LEU A 42 5.26 1.32 10.76
CA LEU A 42 3.90 1.83 10.93
C LEU A 42 3.30 1.20 12.17
N HIS A 43 2.76 2.04 13.04
CA HIS A 43 2.07 1.62 14.25
C HIS A 43 0.57 1.87 14.05
N ALA A 44 -0.22 0.81 13.92
CA ALA A 44 -1.65 0.89 13.69
C ALA A 44 -2.42 0.76 15.01
N TYR A 45 -3.19 1.80 15.35
CA TYR A 45 -3.95 1.93 16.59
C TYR A 45 -5.46 1.85 16.33
N GLY A 46 -6.18 1.24 17.27
CA GLY A 46 -7.63 1.14 17.29
C GLY A 46 -8.10 1.29 18.73
N ALA A 47 -9.04 2.20 18.97
CA ALA A 47 -9.53 2.55 20.31
C ALA A 47 -8.40 2.87 21.33
N GLY A 48 -7.30 3.47 20.86
CA GLY A 48 -6.16 3.85 21.70
C GLY A 48 -5.17 2.73 22.02
N VAL A 49 -5.37 1.52 21.50
CA VAL A 49 -4.45 0.38 21.65
C VAL A 49 -3.76 0.09 20.32
N GLU A 50 -2.45 -0.20 20.34
CA GLU A 50 -1.72 -0.67 19.18
C GLU A 50 -2.12 -2.12 18.86
N HIS A 51 -2.61 -2.38 17.65
CA HIS A 51 -3.04 -3.71 17.22
C HIS A 51 -2.04 -4.38 16.30
N VAL A 52 -1.40 -3.61 15.42
CA VAL A 52 -0.49 -4.11 14.40
C VAL A 52 0.67 -3.15 14.20
N THR A 53 1.89 -3.68 14.16
CA THR A 53 3.08 -2.95 13.75
C THR A 53 3.53 -3.48 12.39
N VAL A 54 3.84 -2.60 11.44
CA VAL A 54 4.33 -2.97 10.11
C VAL A 54 5.76 -2.49 9.94
N ASP A 55 6.65 -3.38 9.55
CA ASP A 55 8.04 -3.07 9.22
C ASP A 55 8.22 -3.01 7.70
N ARG A 56 8.78 -1.89 7.20
CA ARG A 56 9.13 -1.69 5.81
C ARG A 56 10.64 -1.47 5.69
N PRO A 57 11.40 -2.45 5.16
CA PRO A 57 12.82 -2.27 4.90
C PRO A 57 13.08 -1.34 3.70
N CYS A 58 14.30 -0.79 3.65
CA CYS A 58 14.80 -0.07 2.48
C CYS A 58 15.08 -1.07 1.35
N ARG A 59 14.24 -1.05 0.30
CA ARG A 59 14.38 -1.90 -0.89
C ARG A 59 14.12 -1.09 -2.15
N LEU A 60 14.79 -1.49 -3.24
CA LEU A 60 14.75 -0.79 -4.53
C LEU A 60 13.57 -1.21 -5.42
N GLY A 61 12.82 -2.23 -5.02
CA GLY A 61 11.69 -2.77 -5.76
C GLY A 61 12.06 -3.75 -6.87
N ALA A 62 11.02 -4.31 -7.48
CA ALA A 62 11.08 -5.39 -8.45
C ALA A 62 11.90 -5.06 -9.70
N GLY A 63 12.00 -3.77 -10.06
CA GLY A 63 12.85 -3.30 -11.16
C GLY A 63 14.35 -3.59 -10.96
N CYS A 64 14.79 -3.84 -9.73
CA CYS A 64 16.17 -4.25 -9.39
C CYS A 64 16.24 -5.67 -8.82
N CYS A 65 15.26 -6.54 -9.13
CA CYS A 65 15.14 -7.89 -8.57
C CYS A 65 15.08 -7.93 -7.03
N CYS A 66 14.68 -6.82 -6.40
CA CYS A 66 14.64 -6.65 -4.95
C CYS A 66 13.21 -6.26 -4.53
N PRO A 67 12.24 -7.20 -4.54
CA PRO A 67 10.82 -6.90 -4.31
C PRO A 67 10.63 -6.03 -3.09
N LEU A 68 9.80 -4.99 -3.21
CA LEU A 68 9.32 -4.28 -2.04
C LEU A 68 8.57 -5.24 -1.13
N GLU A 69 8.77 -5.09 0.17
CA GLU A 69 8.06 -5.89 1.15
C GLU A 69 7.66 -5.04 2.35
N MET A 70 6.56 -5.42 2.99
CA MET A 70 6.13 -4.91 4.27
C MET A 70 5.67 -6.09 5.12
N THR A 71 6.20 -6.21 6.34
CA THR A 71 5.86 -7.32 7.23
C THR A 71 5.07 -6.81 8.42
N ALA A 72 3.90 -7.40 8.66
CA ALA A 72 3.02 -7.01 9.75
C ALA A 72 3.16 -7.97 10.94
N TYR A 73 3.13 -7.39 12.14
CA TYR A 73 3.29 -8.07 13.42
C TYR A 73 2.16 -7.66 14.36
N GLN A 74 1.69 -8.60 15.17
CA GLN A 74 0.84 -8.35 16.33
C GLN A 74 1.65 -8.71 17.58
N GLY A 75 2.10 -7.69 18.32
CA GLY A 75 3.16 -7.86 19.31
C GLY A 75 4.44 -8.40 18.66
N ASN A 76 4.95 -9.55 19.13
CA ASN A 76 6.15 -10.17 18.57
C ASN A 76 5.86 -11.25 17.53
N GLN A 77 4.59 -11.50 17.19
CA GLN A 77 4.20 -12.54 16.24
C GLN A 77 3.91 -11.92 14.87
N MET A 78 4.51 -12.49 13.81
CA MET A 78 4.15 -12.12 12.44
C MET A 78 2.71 -12.51 12.16
N VAL A 79 1.95 -11.65 11.49
CA VAL A 79 0.57 -11.95 11.08
C VAL A 79 0.39 -11.95 9.56
N GLY A 80 1.30 -11.30 8.83
CA GLY A 80 1.28 -11.30 7.38
C GLY A 80 2.43 -10.55 6.76
N LYS A 81 2.50 -10.62 5.45
CA LYS A 81 3.48 -9.94 4.61
C LYS A 81 2.81 -9.43 3.34
N VAL A 82 3.14 -8.21 2.94
CA VAL A 82 2.88 -7.70 1.60
C VAL A 82 4.18 -7.79 0.82
N GLU A 83 4.12 -8.32 -0.39
CA GLU A 83 5.28 -8.45 -1.26
C GLU A 83 4.94 -8.02 -2.69
N GLU A 84 5.80 -7.21 -3.30
CA GLU A 84 5.71 -6.84 -4.71
C GLU A 84 5.95 -8.07 -5.59
N ASP A 85 5.03 -8.33 -6.51
CA ASP A 85 5.09 -9.47 -7.40
C ASP A 85 6.08 -9.22 -8.54
N CYS A 86 7.22 -9.91 -8.47
CA CYS A 86 8.30 -9.82 -9.46
C CYS A 86 8.16 -10.81 -10.62
N ASP A 87 7.12 -11.67 -10.63
CA ASP A 87 7.02 -12.78 -11.58
C ASP A 87 7.05 -12.32 -13.06
N ASN A 88 6.69 -11.05 -13.32
CA ASN A 88 6.72 -10.45 -14.66
C ASN A 88 7.94 -9.54 -14.94
N CYS A 89 8.76 -9.21 -13.94
CA CYS A 89 9.81 -8.20 -14.08
C CYS A 89 11.08 -8.70 -14.80
N CYS A 90 11.36 -10.01 -14.73
CA CYS A 90 12.60 -10.59 -15.29
C CYS A 90 12.39 -11.43 -16.56
N TYR A 91 11.16 -11.78 -16.92
CA TYR A 91 10.86 -12.75 -17.99
C TYR A 91 9.94 -12.23 -19.11
N GLY A 92 9.36 -11.03 -18.98
CA GLY A 92 8.50 -10.42 -19.98
C GLY A 92 9.27 -9.44 -20.88
N CYS A 93 9.18 -9.61 -22.20
CA CYS A 93 9.63 -8.62 -23.17
C CYS A 93 9.11 -7.22 -22.82
N TRP A 94 9.97 -6.21 -22.99
CA TRP A 94 9.69 -4.78 -22.79
C TRP A 94 8.63 -4.23 -23.77
N GLU A 95 7.39 -4.67 -23.66
CA GLU A 95 6.26 -3.94 -24.21
C GLU A 95 5.82 -2.89 -23.19
N CYS A 96 5.98 -1.61 -23.55
CA CYS A 96 5.74 -0.45 -22.69
C CYS A 96 4.38 -0.47 -21.96
N CYS A 97 3.37 -1.19 -22.48
CA CYS A 97 2.06 -1.33 -21.86
C CYS A 97 2.01 -2.37 -20.71
N CYS A 98 2.86 -3.40 -20.72
CA CYS A 98 2.87 -4.47 -19.71
C CYS A 98 3.62 -4.08 -18.42
N LEU A 99 4.58 -3.14 -18.51
CA LEU A 99 5.35 -2.64 -17.37
C LEU A 99 4.58 -1.65 -16.48
N CYS A 100 3.36 -1.28 -16.86
CA CYS A 100 2.57 -0.34 -16.09
C CYS A 100 1.69 -0.99 -15.03
N THR A 101 1.65 -2.33 -14.94
CA THR A 101 0.85 -3.00 -13.91
C THR A 101 1.75 -3.50 -12.80
N CYS A 102 1.69 -2.85 -11.65
CA CYS A 102 2.39 -3.29 -10.45
C CYS A 102 1.43 -4.13 -9.61
N THR A 103 1.86 -5.32 -9.18
CA THR A 103 1.03 -6.19 -8.33
C THR A 103 1.69 -6.35 -6.96
N HIS A 104 0.89 -6.26 -5.91
CA HIS A 104 1.31 -6.50 -4.54
C HIS A 104 0.53 -7.68 -3.97
N LYS A 105 1.20 -8.77 -3.64
CA LYS A 105 0.64 -9.98 -3.03
C LYS A 105 0.47 -9.76 -1.53
N VAL A 106 -0.72 -10.03 -1.02
CA VAL A 106 -1.07 -10.05 0.39
C VAL A 106 -1.02 -11.48 0.89
N LEU A 107 -0.02 -11.75 1.73
CA LEU A 107 0.23 -13.05 2.35
C LEU A 107 -0.14 -12.97 3.83
N VAL A 108 -0.86 -13.97 4.34
CA VAL A 108 -1.31 -14.01 5.75
C VAL A 108 -0.85 -15.32 6.37
N GLY A 109 -0.29 -15.25 7.58
CA GLY A 109 0.21 -16.41 8.31
C GLY A 109 1.09 -16.04 9.50
N PRO A 110 1.20 -16.93 10.50
CA PRO A 110 1.95 -16.67 11.75
C PRO A 110 3.48 -16.67 11.60
N SER A 111 3.99 -17.17 10.47
CA SER A 111 5.42 -17.34 10.18
C SER A 111 5.64 -17.34 8.67
N ARG A 112 6.89 -17.12 8.25
CA ARG A 112 7.28 -17.04 6.83
C ARG A 112 6.94 -18.30 6.06
N GLU A 113 7.06 -19.47 6.68
CA GLU A 113 6.80 -20.78 6.09
C GLU A 113 5.30 -21.09 5.96
N SER A 114 4.48 -20.42 6.78
CA SER A 114 3.02 -20.61 6.83
C SER A 114 2.22 -19.55 6.07
N LEU A 115 2.91 -18.64 5.37
CA LEU A 115 2.27 -17.57 4.63
C LEU A 115 1.43 -18.13 3.48
N VAL A 116 0.15 -17.74 3.45
CA VAL A 116 -0.78 -18.10 2.38
C VAL A 116 -1.20 -16.85 1.64
N HIS A 117 -1.14 -16.90 0.31
CA HIS A 117 -1.65 -15.82 -0.55
C HIS A 117 -3.17 -15.71 -0.39
N LYS A 118 -3.62 -14.53 0.06
CA LYS A 118 -5.04 -14.23 0.28
C LYS A 118 -5.62 -13.29 -0.77
N TYR A 119 -4.88 -12.23 -1.10
CA TYR A 119 -5.30 -11.24 -2.08
C TYR A 119 -4.10 -10.70 -2.86
N SER A 120 -4.36 -10.14 -4.04
CA SER A 120 -3.39 -9.33 -4.76
C SER A 120 -4.00 -7.96 -5.06
N LEU A 121 -3.24 -6.89 -4.83
CA LEU A 121 -3.59 -5.55 -5.29
C LEU A 121 -2.93 -5.31 -6.65
N ARG A 122 -3.75 -5.10 -7.69
CA ARG A 122 -3.28 -4.80 -9.04
C ARG A 122 -3.45 -3.32 -9.32
N ASN A 123 -2.32 -2.64 -9.41
CA ASN A 123 -2.23 -1.23 -9.74
C ASN A 123 -1.94 -1.06 -11.23
N TYR A 124 -2.91 -0.62 -12.02
CA TYR A 124 -2.71 -0.31 -13.43
C TYR A 124 -2.31 1.16 -13.56
N GLY A 125 -1.06 1.48 -13.88
CA GLY A 125 -0.57 2.85 -14.05
C GLY A 125 -0.83 3.44 -15.43
N CYS A 126 -1.23 2.64 -16.42
CA CYS A 126 -1.32 3.07 -17.82
C CYS A 126 -2.74 3.34 -18.32
N CYS A 127 -2.80 3.89 -19.53
CA CYS A 127 -4.02 4.27 -20.23
C CYS A 127 -4.76 3.06 -20.85
N CYS A 128 -4.27 1.85 -20.62
CA CYS A 128 -4.76 0.57 -21.14
C CYS A 128 -4.84 -0.48 -20.03
N GLY A 129 -5.71 -1.47 -20.19
CA GLY A 129 -5.96 -2.52 -19.19
C GLY A 129 -7.45 -2.67 -18.89
N ARG A 130 -7.79 -3.35 -17.78
CA ARG A 130 -9.19 -3.46 -17.31
C ARG A 130 -9.79 -2.09 -17.02
N VAL A 131 -8.98 -1.21 -16.43
CA VAL A 131 -9.31 0.17 -16.15
C VAL A 131 -8.27 1.06 -16.82
N ASN A 132 -8.71 2.17 -17.40
CA ASN A 132 -7.81 3.21 -17.85
C ASN A 132 -7.52 4.09 -16.63
N ASN A 133 -6.26 4.18 -16.21
CA ASN A 133 -5.84 5.01 -15.07
C ASN A 133 -4.93 6.16 -15.50
N CYS A 134 -4.85 6.43 -16.80
CA CYS A 134 -4.17 7.61 -17.37
C CYS A 134 -4.66 8.89 -16.68
N CYS A 135 -3.76 9.61 -16.03
CA CYS A 135 -4.06 10.82 -15.25
C CYS A 135 -5.11 10.61 -14.15
N GLY A 136 -5.36 9.37 -13.71
CA GLY A 136 -6.31 9.08 -12.64
C GLY A 136 -5.85 9.68 -11.31
N GLY A 137 -6.80 10.07 -10.46
CA GLY A 137 -6.51 10.72 -9.18
C GLY A 137 -6.07 12.18 -9.33
N THR A 138 -6.29 12.79 -10.50
CA THR A 138 -5.92 14.19 -10.79
C THR A 138 -7.14 15.00 -11.26
N CYS A 139 -6.96 16.31 -11.46
CA CYS A 139 -7.93 17.19 -12.10
C CYS A 139 -8.45 16.68 -13.47
N CYS A 140 -7.59 16.02 -14.26
CA CYS A 140 -7.90 15.54 -15.62
C CYS A 140 -8.77 14.28 -15.58
N LYS A 141 -8.65 13.50 -14.51
CA LYS A 141 -9.45 12.33 -14.24
C LYS A 141 -9.44 12.05 -12.75
N GLN A 142 -10.55 12.39 -12.11
CA GLN A 142 -10.64 12.41 -10.65
C GLN A 142 -10.47 11.05 -9.98
N ASN A 143 -10.67 9.96 -10.73
CA ASN A 143 -10.68 8.61 -10.18
C ASN A 143 -9.52 7.78 -10.73
N PHE A 144 -8.83 7.11 -9.82
CA PHE A 144 -7.85 6.06 -10.11
C PHE A 144 -8.25 4.80 -9.37
N PHE A 145 -8.17 3.65 -10.03
CA PHE A 145 -8.70 2.39 -9.51
C PHE A 145 -7.61 1.35 -9.32
N ILE A 146 -7.59 0.70 -8.16
CA ILE A 146 -6.70 -0.44 -7.86
C ILE A 146 -7.60 -1.64 -7.58
N ASP A 147 -7.37 -2.76 -8.26
CA ASP A 147 -8.17 -3.95 -8.05
C ASP A 147 -7.64 -4.76 -6.88
N ILE A 148 -8.53 -5.29 -6.06
CA ILE A 148 -8.23 -6.36 -5.10
C ILE A 148 -8.77 -7.65 -5.72
N VAL A 149 -7.87 -8.57 -6.02
CA VAL A 149 -8.21 -9.88 -6.61
C VAL A 149 -7.89 -11.02 -5.65
N GLU A 150 -8.70 -12.07 -5.70
CA GLU A 150 -8.45 -13.35 -5.02
C GLU A 150 -7.30 -14.11 -5.72
N PRO A 151 -6.74 -15.17 -5.11
CA PRO A 151 -5.60 -15.90 -5.67
C PRO A 151 -5.90 -16.59 -7.01
N ASP A 152 -7.17 -16.89 -7.28
CA ASP A 152 -7.65 -17.43 -8.57
C ASP A 152 -7.80 -16.35 -9.66
N GLY A 153 -7.53 -15.07 -9.33
CA GLY A 153 -7.65 -13.94 -10.23
C GLY A 153 -9.04 -13.29 -10.26
N LYS A 154 -10.01 -13.78 -9.49
CA LYS A 154 -11.35 -13.19 -9.41
C LYS A 154 -11.31 -11.85 -8.69
N LEU A 155 -12.04 -10.86 -9.21
CA LEU A 155 -12.16 -9.54 -8.59
C LEU A 155 -12.96 -9.64 -7.27
N ALA A 156 -12.33 -9.28 -6.15
CA ALA A 156 -12.94 -9.27 -4.83
C ALA A 156 -13.54 -7.88 -4.49
N SER A 157 -12.79 -6.82 -4.78
CA SER A 157 -13.20 -5.43 -4.54
C SER A 157 -12.32 -4.46 -5.35
N VAL A 158 -12.67 -3.17 -5.35
CA VAL A 158 -11.94 -2.13 -6.08
C VAL A 158 -11.70 -0.96 -5.15
N ILE A 159 -10.42 -0.60 -4.98
CA ILE A 159 -10.00 0.61 -4.29
C ILE A 159 -10.15 1.77 -5.27
N GLN A 160 -10.69 2.89 -4.79
CA GLN A 160 -10.79 4.12 -5.55
C GLN A 160 -9.98 5.20 -4.87
N GLN A 161 -8.96 5.71 -5.56
CA GLN A 161 -8.33 6.96 -5.20
C GLN A 161 -9.12 8.10 -5.84
N THR A 162 -9.51 9.07 -5.04
CA THR A 162 -10.21 10.27 -5.48
C THR A 162 -9.30 11.47 -5.36
N TYR A 163 -9.34 12.32 -6.39
CA TYR A 163 -8.70 13.62 -6.35
C TYR A 163 -9.32 14.48 -5.24
N GLY A 164 -8.51 14.89 -4.26
CA GLY A 164 -8.89 15.88 -3.26
C GLY A 164 -8.33 17.25 -3.63
N SER A 165 -9.13 18.12 -4.26
CA SER A 165 -8.73 19.51 -4.51
C SER A 165 -8.68 20.30 -3.21
N GLY A 166 -7.60 21.05 -2.98
CA GLY A 166 -7.39 21.94 -1.85
C GLY A 166 -7.43 23.43 -2.24
N GLY A 167 -8.23 23.87 -3.21
CA GLY A 167 -8.49 25.29 -3.48
C GLY A 167 -8.54 25.69 -4.96
N CYS A 168 -8.88 26.96 -5.23
CA CYS A 168 -8.90 27.54 -6.58
C CYS A 168 -7.50 27.73 -7.21
N GLU A 169 -6.42 27.54 -6.45
CA GLU A 169 -5.04 27.69 -6.92
C GLU A 169 -4.41 26.36 -7.38
N ASP A 170 -5.09 25.22 -7.20
CA ASP A 170 -4.63 23.88 -7.60
C ASP A 170 -4.88 23.62 -9.09
N CYS A 171 -4.40 24.51 -9.96
CA CYS A 171 -4.46 24.32 -11.40
C CYS A 171 -3.59 23.10 -11.77
N CYS A 172 -4.21 21.94 -11.87
CA CYS A 172 -3.65 20.68 -12.37
C CYS A 172 -2.21 20.38 -11.93
N ARG A 173 -1.94 20.47 -10.63
CA ARG A 173 -0.76 19.81 -10.08
C ARG A 173 -0.99 18.29 -10.14
N CYS A 174 -0.47 17.65 -11.18
CA CYS A 174 -0.39 16.19 -11.31
C CYS A 174 0.59 15.56 -10.30
N THR A 175 0.75 16.17 -9.12
CA THR A 175 1.79 15.86 -8.12
C THR A 175 1.33 14.83 -7.09
N PHE A 176 0.10 14.31 -7.18
CA PHE A 176 -0.45 13.35 -6.22
C PHE A 176 -0.39 13.84 -4.76
N ASP A 177 -0.46 15.16 -4.55
CA ASP A 177 -0.22 15.83 -3.25
C ASP A 177 -1.27 15.50 -2.17
N PHE A 178 -2.48 15.08 -2.56
CA PHE A 178 -3.55 14.67 -1.64
C PHE A 178 -4.28 13.43 -2.16
N ASN A 179 -3.89 12.26 -1.66
CA ASN A 179 -4.50 10.99 -2.05
C ASN A 179 -5.58 10.59 -1.05
N ASN A 180 -6.85 10.70 -1.46
CA ASN A 180 -7.98 10.18 -0.71
C ASN A 180 -8.33 8.80 -1.25
N TYR A 181 -8.32 7.79 -0.40
CA TYR A 181 -8.66 6.42 -0.81
C TYR A 181 -9.97 5.96 -0.17
N VAL A 182 -10.84 5.39 -1.00
CA VAL A 182 -11.95 4.54 -0.57
C VAL A 182 -11.50 3.10 -0.77
N LEU A 183 -11.33 2.36 0.33
CA LEU A 183 -10.94 0.95 0.35
C LEU A 183 -12.11 0.10 0.86
N PRO A 184 -12.96 -0.44 -0.05
CA PRO A 184 -13.96 -1.43 0.33
C PRO A 184 -13.27 -2.75 0.67
N PHE A 185 -13.54 -3.28 1.85
CA PHE A 185 -13.04 -4.61 2.22
C PHE A 185 -13.93 -5.72 1.62
N PRO A 186 -13.34 -6.84 1.15
CA PRO A 186 -14.11 -8.03 0.80
C PRO A 186 -15.02 -8.48 1.95
N SER A 187 -16.21 -9.00 1.64
CA SER A 187 -17.23 -9.33 2.66
C SER A 187 -16.78 -10.41 3.66
N ASN A 188 -15.86 -11.28 3.23
CA ASN A 188 -15.25 -12.33 4.05
C ASN A 188 -13.94 -11.91 4.73
N ALA A 189 -13.49 -10.66 4.57
CA ALA A 189 -12.22 -10.20 5.12
C ALA A 189 -12.28 -10.10 6.66
N THR A 190 -11.42 -10.87 7.32
CA THR A 190 -11.16 -10.79 8.77
C THR A 190 -10.47 -9.47 9.13
N GLY A 191 -10.39 -9.11 10.41
CA GLY A 191 -9.71 -7.85 10.76
C GLY A 191 -8.21 -7.85 10.45
N ILE A 192 -7.55 -9.01 10.46
CA ILE A 192 -6.16 -9.13 9.96
C ILE A 192 -6.13 -8.92 8.45
N ASP A 193 -7.04 -9.51 7.68
CA ASP A 193 -7.11 -9.27 6.23
C ASP A 193 -7.30 -7.79 5.92
N ARG A 194 -8.14 -7.09 6.68
CA ARG A 194 -8.36 -5.64 6.53
C ARG A 194 -7.09 -4.84 6.83
N ALA A 195 -6.41 -5.14 7.93
CA ALA A 195 -5.14 -4.49 8.27
C ALA A 195 -4.06 -4.75 7.19
N MET A 196 -4.02 -5.96 6.64
CA MET A 196 -3.11 -6.32 5.56
C MET A 196 -3.45 -5.65 4.23
N LEU A 197 -4.73 -5.48 3.90
CA LEU A 197 -5.16 -4.73 2.72
C LEU A 197 -4.81 -3.23 2.83
N ILE A 198 -4.96 -2.64 4.02
CA ILE A 198 -4.47 -1.26 4.29
C ILE A 198 -2.94 -1.21 4.11
N THR A 199 -2.22 -2.18 4.68
CA THR A 199 -0.76 -2.28 4.54
C THR A 199 -0.35 -2.37 3.07
N ALA A 200 -1.09 -3.14 2.27
CA ALA A 200 -0.80 -3.28 0.85
C ALA A 200 -1.05 -1.99 0.06
N LEU A 201 -2.12 -1.26 0.39
CA LEU A 201 -2.36 0.07 -0.17
C LEU A 201 -1.23 1.04 0.19
N LEU A 202 -0.77 1.05 1.44
CA LEU A 202 0.36 1.87 1.86
C LEU A 202 1.68 1.47 1.17
N SER A 203 1.88 0.18 0.89
CA SER A 203 3.04 -0.26 0.09
C SER A 203 3.04 0.37 -1.29
N ILE A 204 1.88 0.39 -1.96
CA ILE A 204 1.69 1.04 -3.26
C ILE A 204 1.92 2.55 -3.16
N GLU A 205 1.35 3.18 -2.13
CA GLU A 205 1.51 4.62 -1.86
C GLU A 205 2.99 4.99 -1.73
N TYR A 206 3.72 4.32 -0.83
CA TYR A 206 5.14 4.60 -0.61
C TYR A 206 6.05 4.24 -1.79
N ALA A 207 5.61 3.34 -2.66
CA ALA A 207 6.37 2.95 -3.84
C ALA A 207 6.21 3.98 -4.97
N TYR A 208 4.96 4.35 -5.29
CA TYR A 208 4.64 4.98 -6.58
C TYR A 208 3.93 6.34 -6.46
N HIS A 209 3.36 6.66 -5.31
CA HIS A 209 2.58 7.90 -5.13
C HIS A 209 3.15 8.82 -4.05
N SER A 210 4.14 8.38 -3.27
CA SER A 210 4.75 9.23 -2.27
C SER A 210 5.67 10.28 -2.88
N ARG A 211 5.64 11.47 -2.27
CA ARG A 211 6.33 12.67 -2.76
C ARG A 211 7.81 12.40 -2.99
N THR A 212 8.29 12.78 -4.18
CA THR A 212 9.72 12.93 -4.44
C THR A 212 10.21 14.16 -3.66
N GLY A 213 11.20 13.98 -2.79
CA GLY A 213 11.77 15.11 -2.03
C GLY A 213 12.25 16.21 -2.97
N GLY A 214 11.91 17.47 -2.68
CA GLY A 214 12.34 18.63 -3.47
C GLY A 214 11.24 19.64 -3.83
N GLU A 215 9.96 19.28 -3.67
CA GLU A 215 8.81 20.11 -4.10
C GLU A 215 8.59 21.41 -3.31
N ASN A 216 9.46 21.74 -2.34
CA ASN A 216 9.44 23.00 -1.60
C ASN A 216 10.47 24.03 -2.10
N ASN A 217 11.24 23.73 -3.16
CA ASN A 217 12.32 24.62 -3.62
C ASN A 217 12.05 25.38 -4.92
N ASP A 218 10.88 25.22 -5.54
CA ASP A 218 10.51 26.02 -6.72
C ASP A 218 9.58 27.17 -6.30
N SER A 219 10.20 28.20 -5.74
CA SER A 219 9.70 29.58 -5.70
C SER A 219 9.95 30.29 -7.03
#